data_AF-A0A8T4P356-F1
#
_entry.id   AF-A0A8T4P356-F1
#
_cell.length_a   1.000
_cell.length_b   1.000
_cell.length_c   1.000
_cell.angle_alpha   90.00
_cell.angle_beta   90.00
_cell.angle_gamma   90.00
#
_symmetry.space_group_name_H-M   'P 1'
#
loop_
_entity.id
_entity.type
_entity.pdbx_description
1 polymer ?
#
loop_
_entity_poly.entity_id
_entity_poly.type
_entity_poly.pdbx_seq_one_letter_code
_entity_poly.pdbx_strand_id
1 'polypeptide(L)'
;MNKNKKAIIVEALMRIIIMIILIVLVVNIIYKVGRQIGIFGGGVGQESFENLVNEINLLSEAESKQAILYMDEGTAVIGFSKNTKEFRCYGCPQAFLPTPFYYSIQKPSNNDCQDKPCICLCLYGLISSPLSGSESKINCERFSCRTLKQDIVPKISLEGALKKRNVQLASYPYWENGFLFVRIKDPETPSNGMPPNSIGRTTLFIEKKKINQENYVGACPLFPCIQ
;
A
#
# COMPACT_ATOMS: atom_id res chain seq x y z
N MET A 1 -33.43 62.33 -6.32
CA MET A 1 -33.27 61.14 -5.46
C MET A 1 -32.97 59.91 -6.31
N ASN A 2 -31.70 59.53 -6.54
CA ASN A 2 -31.37 58.23 -7.17
C ASN A 2 -29.88 57.81 -7.04
N LYS A 3 -29.16 58.31 -6.03
CA LYS A 3 -27.75 57.92 -5.78
C LYS A 3 -27.57 56.88 -4.65
N ASN A 4 -28.53 56.75 -3.73
CA ASN A 4 -28.40 55.84 -2.57
C ASN A 4 -28.72 54.37 -2.86
N LYS A 5 -29.55 54.06 -3.88
CA LYS A 5 -29.91 52.66 -4.19
C LYS A 5 -28.76 51.89 -4.86
N LYS A 6 -27.94 52.54 -5.69
CA LYS A 6 -26.79 51.89 -6.35
C LYS A 6 -25.67 51.57 -5.35
N ALA A 7 -25.40 52.44 -4.39
CA ALA A 7 -24.38 52.23 -3.36
C ALA A 7 -24.71 51.02 -2.46
N ILE A 8 -25.97 50.89 -2.03
CA ILE A 8 -26.42 49.77 -1.19
C ILE A 8 -26.35 48.43 -1.95
N ILE A 9 -26.70 48.41 -3.24
CA ILE A 9 -26.62 47.20 -4.07
C ILE A 9 -25.16 46.77 -4.29
N VAL A 10 -24.25 47.72 -4.51
CA VAL A 10 -22.81 47.43 -4.68
C VAL A 10 -22.18 46.90 -3.39
N GLU A 11 -22.56 47.45 -2.24
CA GLU A 11 -22.07 46.97 -0.94
C GLU A 11 -22.58 45.56 -0.62
N ALA A 12 -23.85 45.27 -0.91
CA ALA A 12 -24.42 43.93 -0.76
C ALA A 12 -23.74 42.90 -1.69
N LEU A 13 -23.47 43.27 -2.94
CA LEU A 13 -22.73 42.45 -3.90
C LEU A 13 -21.30 42.16 -3.43
N MET A 14 -20.59 43.17 -2.91
CA MET A 14 -19.24 42.98 -2.36
C MET A 14 -19.23 42.04 -1.15
N ARG A 15 -20.23 42.14 -0.25
CA ARG A 15 -20.38 41.21 0.88
C ARG A 15 -20.61 39.77 0.42
N ILE A 16 -21.42 39.58 -0.62
CA ILE A 16 -21.67 38.24 -1.21
C ILE A 16 -20.39 37.67 -1.83
N ILE A 17 -19.65 38.49 -2.58
CA ILE A 17 -18.38 38.06 -3.20
C ILE A 17 -17.37 37.64 -2.13
N ILE A 18 -17.21 38.43 -1.06
CA ILE A 18 -16.33 38.10 0.07
C ILE A 18 -16.77 36.79 0.74
N MET A 19 -18.09 36.60 0.94
CA MET A 19 -18.65 35.35 1.48
C MET A 19 -18.31 34.14 0.60
N ILE A 20 -18.46 34.26 -0.72
CA ILE A 20 -18.13 33.19 -1.68
C ILE A 20 -16.64 32.87 -1.62
N ILE A 21 -15.76 33.88 -1.61
CA ILE A 21 -14.31 33.69 -1.52
C ILE A 21 -13.94 32.99 -0.21
N LEU A 22 -14.53 33.40 0.92
CA LEU A 22 -14.31 32.77 2.21
C LEU A 22 -14.78 31.32 2.23
N ILE A 23 -15.96 31.01 1.67
CA ILE A 23 -16.47 29.64 1.56
C ILE A 23 -15.53 28.79 0.71
N VAL A 24 -15.09 29.28 -0.46
CA VAL A 24 -14.16 28.54 -1.33
C VAL A 24 -12.81 28.29 -0.66
N LEU A 25 -12.29 29.27 0.10
CA LEU A 25 -11.06 29.10 0.88
C LEU A 25 -11.24 28.08 2.00
N VAL A 26 -12.32 28.18 2.78
CA VAL A 26 -12.62 27.26 3.87
C VAL A 26 -12.79 25.83 3.34
N VAL A 27 -13.56 25.64 2.26
CA VAL A 27 -13.74 24.32 1.64
C VAL A 27 -12.42 23.77 1.12
N ASN A 28 -11.58 24.57 0.45
CA ASN A 28 -10.28 24.10 -0.03
C ASN A 28 -9.29 23.79 1.08
N ILE A 29 -9.28 24.58 2.15
CA ILE A 29 -8.41 24.35 3.32
C ILE A 29 -8.88 23.09 4.05
N ILE A 30 -10.17 22.95 4.33
CA ILE A 30 -10.73 21.76 4.96
C ILE A 30 -10.47 20.52 4.10
N TYR A 31 -10.60 20.62 2.78
CA TYR A 31 -10.32 19.51 1.87
C TYR A 31 -8.83 19.14 1.88
N LYS A 32 -7.91 20.12 1.78
CA LYS A 32 -6.46 19.87 1.79
C LYS A 32 -5.98 19.33 3.14
N VAL A 33 -6.40 19.97 4.23
CA VAL A 33 -6.04 19.56 5.60
C VAL A 33 -6.67 18.21 5.92
N GLY A 34 -7.96 18.02 5.61
CA GLY A 34 -8.70 16.78 5.79
C GLY A 34 -8.13 15.59 5.01
N ARG A 35 -7.55 15.85 3.84
CA ARG A 35 -6.80 14.86 3.06
C ARG A 35 -5.45 14.50 3.70
N GLN A 36 -4.79 15.47 4.31
CA GLN A 36 -3.49 15.30 4.97
C GLN A 36 -3.58 14.61 6.33
N ILE A 37 -4.70 14.77 7.05
CA ILE A 37 -4.98 14.13 8.35
C ILE A 37 -5.83 12.86 8.24
N GLY A 38 -6.09 12.37 7.02
CA GLY A 38 -6.76 11.08 6.79
C GLY A 38 -8.26 11.01 7.14
N ILE A 39 -8.90 12.12 7.52
CA ILE A 39 -10.31 12.15 7.95
C ILE A 39 -11.27 11.88 6.77
N PHE A 40 -10.88 12.20 5.53
CA PHE A 40 -11.72 11.98 4.34
C PHE A 40 -11.34 10.75 3.51
N GLY A 41 -10.51 9.83 4.04
CA GLY A 41 -10.23 8.55 3.37
C GLY A 41 -9.68 8.68 1.95
N GLY A 42 -8.68 9.55 1.77
CA GLY A 42 -8.06 9.86 0.48
C GLY A 42 -6.65 10.44 0.59
N GLY A 43 -5.86 9.97 1.56
CA GLY A 43 -4.51 10.45 1.85
C GLY A 43 -3.51 10.24 0.70
N VAL A 44 -2.30 10.81 0.85
CA VAL A 44 -1.18 10.61 -0.11
C VAL A 44 -0.89 9.12 -0.31
N GLY A 45 -1.07 8.30 0.72
CA GLY A 45 -0.91 6.85 0.63
C GLY A 45 -1.90 6.18 -0.34
N GLN A 46 -3.16 6.60 -0.33
CA GLN A 46 -4.17 6.04 -1.24
C GLN A 46 -3.92 6.45 -2.70
N GLU A 47 -3.58 7.71 -2.96
CA GLU A 47 -3.20 8.15 -4.31
C GLU A 47 -1.96 7.38 -4.81
N SER A 48 -0.96 7.21 -3.94
CA SER A 48 0.24 6.42 -4.27
C SER A 48 -0.09 4.95 -4.55
N PHE A 49 -1.07 4.37 -3.85
CA PHE A 49 -1.57 3.03 -4.10
C PHE A 49 -2.25 2.92 -5.47
N GLU A 50 -3.16 3.84 -5.81
CA GLU A 50 -3.81 3.83 -7.13
C GLU A 50 -2.80 4.00 -8.26
N ASN A 51 -1.79 4.85 -8.06
CA ASN A 51 -0.68 5.01 -9.01
C ASN A 51 0.11 3.72 -9.16
N LEU A 52 0.45 3.03 -8.07
CA LEU A 52 1.13 1.73 -8.11
C LEU A 52 0.31 0.70 -8.90
N VAL A 53 -1.00 0.61 -8.66
CA VAL A 53 -1.90 -0.31 -9.40
C VAL A 53 -1.85 -0.01 -10.90
N ASN A 54 -1.95 1.26 -11.27
CA ASN A 54 -1.90 1.69 -12.66
C ASN A 54 -0.55 1.37 -13.30
N GLU A 55 0.56 1.64 -12.61
CA GLU A 55 1.90 1.29 -13.08
C GLU A 55 2.06 -0.21 -13.31
N ILE A 56 1.62 -1.05 -12.36
CA ILE A 56 1.62 -2.51 -12.53
C ILE A 56 0.81 -2.89 -13.76
N ASN A 57 -0.40 -2.36 -13.94
CA ASN A 57 -1.28 -2.75 -15.04
C ASN A 57 -0.87 -2.20 -16.42
N LEU A 58 -0.03 -1.17 -16.47
CA LEU A 58 0.47 -0.55 -17.70
C LEU A 58 1.90 -1.00 -18.07
N LEU A 59 2.67 -1.56 -17.14
CA LEU A 59 4.02 -2.07 -17.42
C LEU A 59 3.98 -3.15 -18.51
N SER A 60 4.90 -3.10 -19.47
CA SER A 60 4.94 -4.08 -20.57
C SER A 60 5.49 -5.42 -20.09
N GLU A 61 5.32 -6.46 -20.91
CA GLU A 61 5.92 -7.77 -20.64
C GLU A 61 7.46 -7.68 -20.67
N ALA A 62 8.14 -8.46 -19.82
CA ALA A 62 9.61 -8.48 -19.70
C ALA A 62 10.26 -7.16 -19.23
N GLU A 63 9.48 -6.20 -18.71
CA GLU A 63 9.99 -4.95 -18.17
C GLU A 63 10.09 -4.97 -16.64
N SER A 64 11.04 -4.18 -16.14
CA SER A 64 11.17 -3.87 -14.72
C SER A 64 11.15 -2.35 -14.50
N LYS A 65 10.45 -1.89 -13.47
CA LYS A 65 10.33 -0.47 -13.13
C LYS A 65 10.52 -0.25 -11.63
N GLN A 66 11.16 0.85 -11.27
CA GLN A 66 11.14 1.36 -9.89
C GLN A 66 9.91 2.23 -9.68
N ALA A 67 9.19 1.99 -8.58
CA ALA A 67 8.05 2.78 -8.16
C ALA A 67 8.26 3.30 -6.75
N ILE A 68 7.78 4.52 -6.49
CA ILE A 68 7.77 5.10 -5.15
C ILE A 68 6.39 4.87 -4.56
N LEU A 69 6.35 4.21 -3.40
CA LEU A 69 5.14 3.97 -2.65
C LEU A 69 5.17 4.82 -1.38
N TYR A 70 4.20 5.72 -1.27
CA TYR A 70 3.89 6.42 -0.03
C TYR A 70 2.82 5.63 0.73
N MET A 71 2.96 5.49 2.04
CA MET A 71 2.01 4.77 2.88
C MET A 71 1.78 5.53 4.17
N ASP A 72 0.57 5.46 4.69
CA ASP A 72 0.18 6.02 5.98
C ASP A 72 0.53 5.03 7.11
N GLU A 73 0.78 5.51 8.32
CA GLU A 73 1.24 4.65 9.42
C GLU A 73 0.17 3.62 9.80
N GLY A 74 0.56 2.36 10.04
CA GLY A 74 -0.37 1.27 10.32
C GLY A 74 -1.13 0.77 9.09
N THR A 75 -0.69 1.13 7.88
CA THR A 75 -1.25 0.61 6.62
C THR A 75 -0.32 -0.42 5.99
N ALA A 76 -0.88 -1.22 5.08
CA ALA A 76 -0.12 -2.18 4.30
C ALA A 76 -0.63 -2.27 2.87
N VAL A 77 0.26 -2.51 1.91
CA VAL A 77 -0.08 -2.88 0.53
C VAL A 77 0.25 -4.35 0.35
N ILE A 78 -0.76 -5.14 -0.01
CA ILE A 78 -0.67 -6.60 -0.16
C ILE A 78 -1.10 -7.00 -1.57
N GLY A 79 -0.26 -7.74 -2.27
CA GLY A 79 -0.64 -8.44 -3.50
C GLY A 79 -1.10 -9.86 -3.20
N PHE A 80 -2.17 -10.31 -3.83
CA PHE A 80 -2.66 -11.69 -3.78
C PHE A 80 -2.71 -12.32 -5.17
N SER A 81 -2.13 -13.50 -5.32
CA SER A 81 -2.28 -14.32 -6.53
C SER A 81 -3.75 -14.72 -6.77
N LYS A 82 -4.08 -15.07 -8.01
CA LYS A 82 -5.43 -15.44 -8.43
C LYS A 82 -6.03 -16.58 -7.60
N ASN A 83 -5.31 -17.70 -7.50
CA ASN A 83 -5.83 -18.97 -6.98
C ASN A 83 -5.48 -19.23 -5.50
N THR A 84 -5.11 -18.18 -4.75
CA THR A 84 -4.78 -18.32 -3.32
C THR A 84 -5.93 -17.91 -2.41
N LYS A 85 -5.95 -18.50 -1.21
CA LYS A 85 -6.78 -18.05 -0.08
C LYS A 85 -6.06 -17.05 0.82
N GLU A 86 -4.73 -17.07 0.82
CA GLU A 86 -3.92 -16.22 1.69
C GLU A 86 -2.54 -15.93 1.09
N PHE A 87 -2.00 -14.78 1.47
CA PHE A 87 -0.59 -14.48 1.37
C PHE A 87 0.14 -15.13 2.55
N ARG A 88 1.37 -15.61 2.34
CA ARG A 88 2.21 -16.13 3.42
C ARG A 88 3.62 -15.57 3.34
N CYS A 89 4.21 -15.29 4.49
CA CYS A 89 5.66 -15.16 4.60
C CYS A 89 6.24 -16.25 5.49
N TYR A 90 7.33 -16.83 4.99
CA TYR A 90 8.14 -17.78 5.73
C TYR A 90 9.47 -17.14 6.11
N GLY A 91 9.75 -17.07 7.42
CA GLY A 91 11.01 -16.59 7.98
C GLY A 91 11.26 -15.09 7.88
N CYS A 92 10.22 -14.28 7.69
CA CYS A 92 10.36 -12.83 7.56
C CYS A 92 10.95 -12.20 8.84
N PRO A 93 11.76 -11.15 8.72
CA PRO A 93 12.26 -10.43 9.87
C PRO A 93 11.16 -9.56 10.49
N GLN A 94 11.04 -9.63 11.80
CA GLN A 94 10.41 -8.56 12.57
C GLN A 94 11.44 -7.47 12.89
N ALA A 95 10.99 -6.23 13.07
CA ALA A 95 11.89 -5.10 13.26
C ALA A 95 12.83 -5.26 14.47
N PHE A 96 12.41 -6.03 15.48
CA PHE A 96 13.11 -6.13 16.77
C PHE A 96 13.35 -7.56 17.28
N LEU A 97 12.95 -8.59 16.53
CA LEU A 97 13.18 -9.98 16.92
C LEU A 97 14.18 -10.69 16.00
N PRO A 98 15.15 -11.44 16.56
CA PRO A 98 16.14 -12.19 15.79
C PRO A 98 15.58 -13.49 15.21
N THR A 99 14.40 -13.92 15.64
CA THR A 99 13.80 -15.19 15.23
C THR A 99 13.02 -15.07 13.92
N PRO A 100 13.08 -16.10 13.05
CA PRO A 100 12.28 -16.13 11.83
C PRO A 100 10.79 -16.14 12.19
N PHE A 101 10.06 -15.18 11.64
CA PHE A 101 8.63 -15.01 11.89
C PHE A 101 7.82 -15.51 10.68
N TYR A 102 6.81 -16.31 10.97
CA TYR A 102 5.90 -16.87 9.97
C TYR A 102 4.55 -16.21 10.13
N TYR A 103 3.99 -15.69 9.04
CA TYR A 103 2.65 -15.13 9.13
C TYR A 103 1.88 -15.23 7.83
N SER A 104 0.55 -15.17 7.96
CA SER A 104 -0.36 -15.13 6.82
C SER A 104 -1.35 -13.97 6.90
N ILE A 105 -1.82 -13.56 5.72
CA ILE A 105 -2.91 -12.58 5.55
C ILE A 105 -3.95 -13.21 4.63
N GLN A 106 -5.20 -13.27 5.09
CA GLN A 106 -6.28 -13.81 4.26
C GLN A 106 -6.60 -12.85 3.11
N LYS A 107 -6.79 -13.43 1.93
CA LYS A 107 -7.26 -12.71 0.76
C LYS A 107 -8.70 -12.25 1.02
N PRO A 108 -9.03 -10.95 0.84
CA PRO A 108 -10.38 -10.48 1.08
C PRO A 108 -11.35 -11.10 0.07
N SER A 109 -12.52 -11.51 0.55
CA SER A 109 -13.58 -12.11 -0.28
C SER A 109 -14.42 -11.07 -1.05
N ASN A 110 -13.85 -9.91 -1.37
CA ASN A 110 -14.55 -8.87 -2.12
C ASN A 110 -14.53 -9.17 -3.64
N ASN A 111 -15.45 -8.56 -4.37
CA ASN A 111 -15.63 -8.79 -5.81
C ASN A 111 -14.38 -8.44 -6.66
N ASP A 112 -13.53 -7.54 -6.18
CA ASP A 112 -12.31 -7.11 -6.88
C ASP A 112 -11.20 -8.16 -6.83
N CYS A 113 -11.18 -8.99 -5.78
CA CYS A 113 -10.18 -10.03 -5.54
C CYS A 113 -10.68 -11.45 -5.74
N GLN A 114 -11.98 -11.69 -5.66
CA GLN A 114 -12.54 -13.02 -5.80
C GLN A 114 -12.14 -13.63 -7.15
N ASP A 115 -11.44 -14.77 -7.11
CA ASP A 115 -10.95 -15.53 -8.26
C ASP A 115 -10.09 -14.73 -9.26
N LYS A 116 -9.53 -13.59 -8.83
CA LYS A 116 -8.68 -12.71 -9.64
C LYS A 116 -7.39 -12.36 -8.89
N PRO A 117 -6.26 -12.15 -9.59
CA PRO A 117 -5.12 -11.55 -8.93
C PRO A 117 -5.45 -10.10 -8.59
N CYS A 118 -5.05 -9.65 -7.41
CA CYS A 118 -5.39 -8.31 -6.95
C CYS A 118 -4.32 -7.74 -6.03
N ILE A 119 -4.33 -6.42 -5.91
CA ILE A 119 -3.55 -5.68 -4.93
C ILE A 119 -4.52 -4.92 -4.02
N CYS A 120 -4.28 -4.95 -2.72
CA CYS A 120 -5.13 -4.35 -1.72
C CYS A 120 -4.33 -3.43 -0.81
N LEU A 121 -4.92 -2.27 -0.51
CA LEU A 121 -4.51 -1.39 0.55
C LEU A 121 -5.30 -1.73 1.82
N CYS A 122 -4.60 -2.13 2.87
CA CYS A 122 -5.15 -2.19 4.22
C CYS A 122 -5.16 -0.78 4.80
N LEU A 123 -6.36 -0.22 4.98
CA LEU A 123 -6.54 1.16 5.41
C LEU A 123 -6.47 1.33 6.93
N TYR A 124 -6.97 0.35 7.68
CA TYR A 124 -7.11 0.43 9.14
C TYR A 124 -7.02 -0.97 9.78
N GLY A 125 -6.66 -0.98 11.07
CA GLY A 125 -6.72 -2.18 11.90
C GLY A 125 -5.73 -3.27 11.49
N LEU A 126 -4.54 -2.88 11.00
CA LEU A 126 -3.46 -3.83 10.76
C LEU A 126 -2.93 -4.32 12.10
N ILE A 127 -3.28 -5.55 12.46
CA ILE A 127 -2.96 -6.15 13.76
C ILE A 127 -2.35 -7.52 13.53
N SER A 128 -1.24 -7.80 14.22
CA SER A 128 -0.67 -9.15 14.31
C SER A 128 -1.32 -9.89 15.47
N SER A 129 -1.83 -11.08 15.22
CA SER A 129 -2.40 -11.95 16.25
C SER A 129 -1.61 -13.27 16.29
N PRO A 130 -1.02 -13.65 17.44
CA PRO A 130 -0.28 -14.91 17.54
C PRO A 130 -1.22 -16.09 17.34
N LEU A 131 -0.77 -17.10 16.58
CA LEU A 131 -1.49 -18.37 16.41
C LEU A 131 -0.84 -19.45 17.29
N SER A 132 0.45 -19.70 17.10
CA SER A 132 1.23 -20.66 17.89
C SER A 132 2.73 -20.48 17.63
N GLY A 133 3.55 -20.47 18.68
CA GLY A 133 5.01 -20.37 18.53
C GLY A 133 5.42 -19.11 17.77
N SER A 134 6.14 -19.28 16.65
CA SER A 134 6.57 -18.19 15.76
C SER A 134 5.59 -17.87 14.63
N GLU A 135 4.39 -18.47 14.65
CA GLU A 135 3.34 -18.24 13.67
C GLU A 135 2.33 -17.18 14.14
N SER A 136 1.95 -16.29 13.24
CA SER A 136 0.92 -15.29 13.50
C SER A 136 0.02 -15.07 12.29
N LYS A 137 -1.19 -14.58 12.55
CA LYS A 137 -2.09 -14.10 11.52
C LYS A 137 -2.10 -12.58 11.56
N ILE A 138 -1.90 -11.96 10.41
CA ILE A 138 -2.10 -10.52 10.28
C ILE A 138 -3.51 -10.30 9.75
N ASN A 139 -4.28 -9.53 10.50
CA ASN A 139 -5.62 -9.14 10.15
C ASN A 139 -5.64 -7.68 9.70
N CYS A 140 -6.59 -7.36 8.82
CA CYS A 140 -6.91 -6.01 8.42
C CYS A 140 -8.42 -5.84 8.49
N GLU A 141 -8.89 -4.78 9.14
CA GLU A 141 -10.32 -4.52 9.27
C GLU A 141 -10.96 -4.10 7.94
N ARG A 142 -10.23 -3.29 7.15
CA ARG A 142 -10.76 -2.73 5.90
C ARG A 142 -9.74 -2.74 4.77
N PHE A 143 -10.09 -3.46 3.72
CA PHE A 143 -9.37 -3.48 2.46
C PHE A 143 -10.00 -2.55 1.41
N SER A 144 -9.15 -1.87 0.64
CA SER A 144 -9.48 -1.28 -0.66
C SER A 144 -8.67 -2.00 -1.72
N CYS A 145 -9.31 -2.73 -2.63
CA CYS A 145 -8.63 -3.61 -3.57
C CYS A 145 -8.79 -3.17 -5.03
N ARG A 146 -7.86 -3.59 -5.87
CA ARG A 146 -7.89 -3.43 -7.32
C ARG A 146 -7.43 -4.72 -7.98
N THR A 147 -8.10 -5.12 -9.04
CA THR A 147 -7.69 -6.25 -9.87
C THR A 147 -6.40 -5.95 -10.64
N LEU A 148 -5.57 -6.97 -10.83
CA LEU A 148 -4.40 -6.95 -11.71
C LEU A 148 -4.68 -7.70 -13.01
N LYS A 149 -4.04 -7.29 -14.11
CA LYS A 149 -4.15 -7.98 -15.40
C LYS A 149 -3.38 -9.30 -15.45
N GLN A 150 -2.23 -9.35 -14.79
CA GLN A 150 -1.36 -10.52 -14.69
C GLN A 150 -1.45 -11.14 -13.30
N ASP A 151 -1.17 -12.44 -13.21
CA ASP A 151 -1.08 -13.09 -11.90
C ASP A 151 0.21 -12.68 -11.18
N ILE A 152 0.21 -12.79 -9.86
CA ILE A 152 1.37 -12.52 -9.04
C ILE A 152 2.21 -13.79 -8.97
N VAL A 153 3.53 -13.65 -9.08
CA VAL A 153 4.47 -14.77 -9.01
C VAL A 153 4.21 -15.61 -7.74
N PRO A 154 4.17 -16.95 -7.82
CA PRO A 154 3.83 -17.79 -6.68
C PRO A 154 4.80 -17.67 -5.50
N LYS A 155 6.06 -17.30 -5.76
CA LYS A 155 7.11 -17.22 -4.76
C LYS A 155 8.11 -16.11 -5.06
N ILE A 156 8.49 -15.32 -4.05
CA ILE A 156 9.54 -14.29 -4.12
C ILE A 156 10.56 -14.54 -3.02
N SER A 157 11.84 -14.73 -3.39
CA SER A 157 12.93 -14.84 -2.41
C SER A 157 13.29 -13.47 -1.84
N LEU A 158 13.46 -13.39 -0.52
CA LEU A 158 13.91 -12.18 0.18
C LEU A 158 15.39 -12.23 0.55
N GLU A 159 16.11 -13.28 0.18
CA GLU A 159 17.52 -13.48 0.52
C GLU A 159 18.40 -12.28 0.15
N GLY A 160 18.23 -11.74 -1.06
CA GLY A 160 18.97 -10.55 -1.51
C GLY A 160 18.72 -9.31 -0.65
N ALA A 161 17.48 -9.13 -0.18
CA ALA A 161 17.10 -8.03 0.70
C ALA A 161 17.69 -8.14 2.10
N LEU A 162 17.84 -9.37 2.61
CA LEU A 162 18.33 -9.60 3.97
C LEU A 162 19.83 -9.80 4.08
N LYS A 163 20.50 -10.32 3.03
CA LYS A 163 21.97 -10.36 2.98
C LYS A 163 22.59 -8.98 3.21
N LYS A 164 21.99 -7.92 2.66
CA LYS A 164 22.43 -6.53 2.89
C LYS A 164 22.24 -6.04 4.33
N ARG A 165 21.44 -6.75 5.14
CA ARG A 165 21.13 -6.39 6.53
C ARG A 165 21.91 -7.23 7.56
N ASN A 166 22.86 -8.07 7.14
CA ASN A 166 23.68 -8.94 8.01
C ASN A 166 22.87 -9.87 8.95
N VAL A 167 21.67 -10.29 8.54
CA VAL A 167 20.86 -11.24 9.32
C VAL A 167 21.28 -12.67 8.95
N GLN A 168 21.85 -13.42 9.89
CA GLN A 168 22.10 -14.86 9.73
C GLN A 168 20.79 -15.62 10.01
N LEU A 169 20.27 -16.33 9.00
CA LEU A 169 19.03 -17.10 9.11
C LEU A 169 19.29 -18.57 8.77
N ALA A 170 18.67 -19.48 9.53
CA ALA A 170 18.75 -20.93 9.29
C ALA A 170 18.01 -21.36 8.00
N SER A 171 17.03 -20.56 7.55
CA SER A 171 16.33 -20.72 6.28
C SER A 171 16.15 -19.35 5.61
N TYR A 172 16.31 -19.29 4.28
CA TYR A 172 16.15 -18.03 3.55
C TYR A 172 14.67 -17.66 3.44
N PRO A 173 14.28 -16.43 3.79
CA PRO A 173 12.89 -16.07 3.80
C PRO A 173 12.34 -15.80 2.42
N TYR A 174 11.06 -16.06 2.28
CA TYR A 174 10.35 -15.87 1.04
C TYR A 174 8.88 -15.52 1.28
N TRP A 175 8.32 -14.82 0.31
CA TRP A 175 6.88 -14.63 0.18
C TRP A 175 6.30 -15.71 -0.71
N GLU A 176 5.09 -16.14 -0.36
CA GLU A 176 4.30 -17.07 -1.15
C GLU A 176 2.94 -16.43 -1.50
N ASN A 177 2.49 -16.67 -2.72
CA ASN A 177 1.19 -16.25 -3.26
C ASN A 177 0.96 -14.73 -3.26
N GLY A 178 2.02 -13.92 -3.26
CA GLY A 178 1.88 -12.48 -3.20
C GLY A 178 3.15 -11.71 -2.83
N PHE A 179 2.94 -10.44 -2.48
CA PHE A 179 3.96 -9.55 -1.93
C PHE A 179 3.33 -8.66 -0.86
N LEU A 180 4.16 -8.09 0.02
CA LEU A 180 3.70 -7.30 1.15
C LEU A 180 4.63 -6.13 1.45
N PHE A 181 4.08 -4.93 1.58
CA PHE A 181 4.77 -3.75 2.09
C PHE A 181 3.97 -3.18 3.27
N VAL A 182 4.63 -2.96 4.40
CA VAL A 182 3.95 -2.53 5.64
C VAL A 182 4.60 -1.29 6.22
N ARG A 183 3.79 -0.26 6.52
CA ARG A 183 4.24 0.86 7.36
C ARG A 183 3.93 0.55 8.82
N ILE A 184 4.99 0.20 9.53
CA ILE A 184 4.95 -0.19 10.93
C ILE A 184 4.35 0.95 11.77
N LYS A 185 3.37 0.61 12.60
CA LYS A 185 2.89 1.42 13.72
C LYS A 185 3.32 0.82 15.07
N ASP A 186 3.45 -0.51 15.11
CA ASP A 186 3.76 -1.29 16.31
C ASP A 186 4.97 -2.21 16.06
N PRO A 187 5.93 -2.30 17.00
CA PRO A 187 7.07 -3.23 16.96
C PRO A 187 6.77 -4.69 16.56
N GLU A 188 5.58 -5.18 16.89
CA GLU A 188 5.12 -6.55 16.62
C GLU A 188 4.68 -6.75 15.16
N THR A 189 4.48 -5.66 14.41
CA THR A 189 4.11 -5.72 13.00
C THR A 189 5.36 -5.94 12.15
N PRO A 190 5.36 -6.91 11.22
CA PRO A 190 6.55 -7.18 10.43
C PRO A 190 6.87 -6.07 9.43
N SER A 191 8.16 -5.79 9.25
CA SER A 191 8.67 -4.64 8.49
C SER A 191 8.72 -4.85 6.96
N ASN A 192 8.75 -6.11 6.53
CA ASN A 192 8.58 -6.61 5.15
C ASN A 192 8.88 -5.62 4.03
N GLY A 193 10.16 -5.29 3.87
CA GLY A 193 10.63 -4.50 2.73
C GLY A 193 10.73 -3.00 2.98
N MET A 194 10.13 -2.45 4.05
CA MET A 194 10.43 -1.09 4.50
C MET A 194 11.44 -1.09 5.65
N PRO A 195 12.40 -0.15 5.68
CA PRO A 195 13.14 0.13 6.91
C PRO A 195 12.16 0.60 8.01
N PRO A 196 12.33 0.16 9.26
CA PRO A 196 11.46 0.57 10.37
C PRO A 196 11.42 2.09 10.59
N ASN A 197 12.43 2.84 10.12
CA ASN A 197 12.52 4.30 10.23
C ASN A 197 12.20 5.06 8.91
N SER A 198 11.47 4.44 7.98
CA SER A 198 11.11 5.12 6.73
C SER A 198 10.09 6.24 6.95
N ILE A 199 10.29 7.40 6.31
CA ILE A 199 9.44 8.62 6.40
C ILE A 199 8.10 8.42 5.65
N GLY A 200 7.46 7.27 5.81
CA GLY A 200 6.24 6.90 5.08
C GLY A 200 6.42 6.76 3.57
N ARG A 201 7.65 6.54 3.10
CA ARG A 201 8.00 6.34 1.69
C ARG A 201 8.94 5.16 1.54
N THR A 202 8.67 4.29 0.58
CA THR A 202 9.61 3.25 0.14
C THR A 202 9.72 3.21 -1.37
N THR A 203 10.90 2.79 -1.84
CA THR A 203 11.10 2.43 -3.24
C THR A 203 10.89 0.93 -3.36
N LEU A 204 10.05 0.52 -4.30
CA LEU A 204 9.86 -0.88 -4.66
C LEU A 204 10.23 -1.09 -6.14
N PHE A 205 10.60 -2.31 -6.47
CA PHE A 205 10.84 -2.74 -7.83
C PHE A 205 9.64 -3.58 -8.26
N ILE A 206 9.09 -3.29 -9.43
CA ILE A 206 8.05 -4.05 -10.10
C ILE A 206 8.73 -4.74 -11.27
N GLU A 207 8.51 -6.04 -11.43
CA GLU A 207 9.05 -6.82 -12.53
C GLU A 207 7.93 -7.66 -13.15
N LYS A 208 7.83 -7.64 -14.48
CA LYS A 208 6.99 -8.57 -15.23
C LYS A 208 7.87 -9.56 -15.98
N LYS A 209 7.63 -10.84 -15.78
CA LYS A 209 8.40 -11.91 -16.41
C LYS A 209 7.47 -13.02 -16.88
N LYS A 210 7.83 -13.63 -18.00
CA LYS A 210 7.16 -14.80 -18.53
C LYS A 210 7.79 -16.07 -17.95
N ILE A 211 6.99 -16.91 -17.30
CA ILE A 211 7.41 -18.19 -16.72
C ILE A 211 6.48 -19.25 -17.28
N ASN A 212 7.03 -20.29 -17.91
CA ASN A 212 6.23 -21.40 -18.47
C ASN A 212 5.06 -20.93 -19.36
N GLN A 213 5.31 -19.94 -20.22
CA GLN A 213 4.34 -19.31 -21.11
C GLN A 213 3.29 -18.39 -20.46
N GLU A 214 3.28 -18.26 -19.14
CA GLU A 214 2.38 -17.37 -18.42
C GLU A 214 3.11 -16.10 -17.97
N ASN A 215 2.39 -14.98 -17.96
CA ASN A 215 2.95 -13.69 -17.54
C ASN A 215 2.66 -13.44 -16.07
N TYR A 216 3.73 -13.22 -15.31
CA TYR A 216 3.68 -12.94 -13.88
C TYR A 216 4.17 -11.55 -13.58
N VAL A 217 3.64 -10.96 -12.51
CA VAL A 217 4.18 -9.76 -11.88
C VAL A 217 4.75 -10.09 -10.50
N GLY A 218 5.88 -9.49 -10.18
CA GLY A 218 6.45 -9.46 -8.84
C GLY A 218 6.66 -8.01 -8.41
N ALA A 219 6.47 -7.75 -7.13
CA ALA A 219 6.90 -6.50 -6.50
C ALA A 219 7.76 -6.84 -5.29
N CYS A 220 8.91 -6.19 -5.16
CA CYS A 220 9.90 -6.53 -4.13
C CYS A 220 10.72 -5.31 -3.69
N PRO A 221 11.37 -5.38 -2.51
CA PRO A 221 12.20 -4.27 -2.02
C PRO A 221 13.55 -4.12 -2.74
N LEU A 222 14.01 -5.14 -3.48
CA LEU A 222 15.28 -5.11 -4.24
C LEU A 222 15.18 -5.92 -5.51
N PHE A 223 15.69 -5.37 -6.62
CA PHE A 223 15.79 -6.07 -7.90
C PHE A 223 16.90 -7.15 -7.91
N PRO A 224 16.73 -8.26 -8.66
CA PRO A 224 15.50 -8.69 -9.34
C PRO A 224 14.47 -9.29 -8.38
N CYS A 225 13.18 -9.14 -8.72
CA CYS A 225 12.08 -9.69 -7.94
C CYS A 225 11.81 -11.16 -8.30
N ILE A 226 11.88 -11.49 -9.60
CA ILE A 226 11.54 -12.81 -10.12
C ILE A 226 12.83 -13.51 -10.57
N GLN A 227 13.30 -14.44 -9.74
CA GLN A 227 14.49 -15.25 -10.00
C GLN A 227 14.16 -16.35 -11.01
#